data_AF-X5NZD4-F1
#
_entry.id   AF-X5NZD4-F1
#
_cell.length_a   1.000
_cell.length_b   1.000
_cell.length_c   1.000
_cell.angle_alpha   90.00
_cell.angle_beta   90.00
_cell.angle_gamma   90.00
#
_symmetry.space_group_name_H-M   'P 1'
#
loop_
_entity.id
_entity.type
_entity.pdbx_description
1 polymer ?
#
loop_
_entity_poly.entity_id
_entity_poly.type
_entity_poly.pdbx_seq_one_letter_code
_entity_poly.pdbx_strand_id
1 'polypeptide(L)'
;MAALRERAEADFAAHQARWDAAAEETGYTAALRAEREAGDRAEDLLEVISSTPATTLAGIAGKLDAVLREGEAWEECSEFPWPQIRSALNDLVRIAQQMIP
;
A
#
# COMPACT_ATOMS: atom_id res chain seq x y z
N MET A 1 37.74 -22.44 -15.37
CA MET A 1 36.74 -22.12 -14.33
C MET A 1 36.98 -20.75 -13.69
N ALA A 2 38.16 -20.44 -13.15
CA ALA A 2 38.45 -19.14 -12.53
C ALA A 2 38.25 -17.93 -13.47
N ALA A 3 38.80 -17.97 -14.69
CA ALA A 3 38.66 -16.88 -15.66
C ALA A 3 37.21 -16.65 -16.15
N LEU A 4 36.39 -17.71 -16.20
CA LEU A 4 34.97 -17.60 -16.56
C LEU A 4 34.18 -16.92 -15.43
N ARG A 5 34.50 -17.26 -14.19
CA ARG A 5 33.91 -16.65 -13.00
C ARG A 5 34.28 -15.16 -12.90
N GLU A 6 35.55 -14.83 -13.07
CA GLU A 6 36.02 -13.44 -13.05
C GLU A 6 35.33 -12.60 -14.13
N ARG A 7 35.17 -13.16 -15.34
CA ARG A 7 34.42 -12.49 -16.41
C ARG A 7 32.95 -12.28 -16.04
N ALA A 8 32.29 -13.29 -15.49
CA ALA A 8 30.89 -13.18 -15.07
C ALA A 8 30.70 -12.15 -13.94
N GLU A 9 31.63 -12.09 -12.98
CA GLU A 9 31.63 -11.10 -11.90
C GLU A 9 31.81 -9.67 -12.46
N ALA A 10 32.74 -9.49 -13.41
CA ALA A 10 32.95 -8.21 -14.07
C ALA A 10 31.73 -7.76 -14.90
N ASP A 11 31.13 -8.68 -15.65
CA ASP A 11 29.94 -8.38 -16.47
C ASP A 11 28.73 -8.04 -15.56
N PHE A 12 28.56 -8.74 -14.43
CA PHE A 12 27.53 -8.42 -13.44
C PHE A 12 27.74 -7.03 -12.81
N ALA A 13 28.96 -6.72 -12.38
CA ALA A 13 29.29 -5.42 -11.80
C ALA A 13 29.03 -4.27 -12.79
N ALA A 14 29.34 -4.47 -14.08
CA ALA A 14 29.06 -3.47 -15.11
C ALA A 14 27.55 -3.25 -15.32
N HIS A 15 26.74 -4.31 -15.24
CA HIS A 15 25.28 -4.19 -15.31
C HIS A 15 24.73 -3.48 -14.07
N GLN A 16 25.20 -3.83 -12.89
CA GLN A 16 24.78 -3.19 -11.64
C GLN A 16 25.10 -1.69 -11.66
N ALA A 17 26.32 -1.31 -12.05
CA ALA A 17 26.71 0.10 -12.15
C ALA A 17 25.82 0.91 -13.11
N ARG A 18 25.41 0.30 -14.24
CA ARG A 18 24.47 0.93 -15.17
C ARG A 18 23.07 1.09 -14.56
N TRP A 19 22.63 0.10 -13.79
CA TRP A 19 21.34 0.13 -13.11
C TRP A 19 21.31 1.19 -12.01
N ASP A 20 22.37 1.24 -11.18
CA ASP A 20 22.52 2.22 -10.10
C ASP A 20 22.54 3.65 -10.66
N ALA A 21 23.27 3.89 -11.75
CA ALA A 21 23.31 5.19 -12.42
C ALA A 21 21.92 5.61 -12.95
N ALA A 22 21.19 4.68 -13.59
CA ALA A 22 19.84 4.97 -14.08
C ALA A 22 18.85 5.19 -12.92
N ALA A 23 18.98 4.44 -11.82
CA ALA A 23 18.15 4.58 -10.64
C ALA A 23 18.40 5.91 -9.91
N GLU A 24 19.64 6.40 -9.91
CA GLU A 24 20.00 7.71 -9.38
C GLU A 24 19.45 8.84 -10.28
N GLU A 25 19.68 8.76 -11.60
CA GLU A 25 19.19 9.76 -12.57
C GLU A 25 17.66 9.92 -12.52
N THR A 26 16.94 8.80 -12.39
CA THR A 26 15.47 8.79 -12.31
C THR A 26 14.94 9.10 -10.91
N GLY A 27 15.81 9.14 -9.90
CA GLY A 27 15.41 9.22 -8.49
C GLY A 27 14.66 7.98 -7.98
N TYR A 28 14.70 6.86 -8.73
CA TYR A 28 13.98 5.62 -8.43
C TYR A 28 14.26 5.12 -7.01
N THR A 29 15.54 5.07 -6.60
CA THR A 29 15.91 4.55 -5.27
C THR A 29 15.35 5.41 -4.14
N ALA A 30 15.29 6.73 -4.33
CA ALA A 30 14.71 7.64 -3.36
C ALA A 30 13.18 7.49 -3.30
N ALA A 31 12.51 7.40 -4.46
CA ALA A 31 11.07 7.17 -4.56
C ALA A 31 10.66 5.84 -3.93
N LEU A 32 11.39 4.75 -4.23
CA LEU A 32 11.16 3.43 -3.65
C LEU A 32 11.31 3.41 -2.13
N ARG A 33 12.29 4.16 -1.59
CA ARG A 33 12.44 4.29 -0.14
C ARG A 33 11.25 5.04 0.46
N ALA A 34 10.87 6.17 -0.13
CA ALA A 34 9.76 6.98 0.35
C ALA A 34 8.42 6.22 0.27
N GLU A 35 8.21 5.42 -0.78
CA GLU A 35 7.07 4.53 -0.93
C GLU A 35 7.00 3.52 0.22
N ARG A 36 8.10 2.82 0.52
CA ARG A 36 8.18 1.86 1.63
C ARG A 36 7.90 2.51 2.97
N GLU A 37 8.54 3.65 3.25
CA GLU A 37 8.31 4.42 4.48
C GLU A 37 6.88 4.96 4.59
N ALA A 38 6.20 5.22 3.48
CA ALA A 38 4.78 5.57 3.47
C ALA A 38 3.89 4.35 3.72
N GLY A 39 4.21 3.20 3.11
CA GLY A 39 3.53 1.93 3.34
C GLY A 39 3.61 1.46 4.79
N ASP A 40 4.81 1.46 5.37
CA ASP A 40 5.02 1.09 6.78
C ASP A 40 4.16 1.96 7.72
N ARG A 41 4.13 3.28 7.47
CA ARG A 41 3.29 4.21 8.24
C ARG A 41 1.80 4.00 8.03
N ALA A 42 1.38 3.61 6.82
CA ALA A 42 -0.02 3.32 6.53
C ALA A 42 -0.47 2.04 7.25
N GLU A 43 0.36 1.01 7.28
CA GLU A 43 0.13 -0.23 8.02
C GLU A 43 0.03 0.04 9.53
N ASP A 44 0.97 0.80 10.11
CA ASP A 44 0.93 1.22 11.52
C ASP A 44 -0.39 1.96 11.85
N LEU A 45 -0.79 2.90 10.99
CA LEU A 45 -2.04 3.65 11.17
C LEU A 45 -3.27 2.74 11.05
N LEU A 46 -3.24 1.77 10.14
CA LEU A 46 -4.32 0.80 9.97
C LEU A 46 -4.47 -0.08 11.23
N GLU A 47 -3.38 -0.49 11.85
CA GLU A 47 -3.41 -1.23 13.13
C GLU A 47 -3.99 -0.37 14.26
N VAL A 48 -3.52 0.88 14.38
CA VAL A 48 -4.00 1.82 15.41
C VAL A 48 -5.48 2.14 15.23
N ILE A 49 -5.94 2.44 14.02
CA ILE A 49 -7.36 2.75 13.77
C ILE A 49 -8.23 1.52 13.99
N SER A 50 -7.75 0.32 13.64
CA SER A 50 -8.47 -0.94 13.84
C SER A 50 -8.70 -1.23 15.32
N SER A 51 -7.67 -1.04 16.15
CA SER A 51 -7.74 -1.28 17.61
C SER A 51 -8.47 -0.19 18.39
N THR A 52 -8.52 1.05 17.88
CA THR A 52 -9.19 2.17 18.55
C THR A 52 -10.71 2.04 18.49
N PRO A 53 -11.47 1.90 19.60
CA PRO A 53 -12.93 1.75 19.54
C PRO A 53 -13.61 2.93 18.83
N ALA A 54 -14.47 2.63 17.84
CA ALA A 54 -15.28 3.67 17.20
C ALA A 54 -16.46 4.03 18.09
N THR A 55 -16.70 5.34 18.28
CA THR A 55 -17.83 5.87 19.07
C THR A 55 -18.97 6.39 18.19
N THR A 56 -18.79 6.39 16.87
CA THR A 56 -19.75 6.91 15.88
C THR A 56 -19.81 6.01 14.65
N LEU A 57 -20.92 6.05 13.90
CA LEU A 57 -21.04 5.35 12.61
C LEU A 57 -20.00 5.84 11.59
N ALA A 58 -19.71 7.14 11.60
CA ALA A 58 -18.65 7.72 10.77
C ALA A 58 -17.26 7.13 11.11
N GLY A 59 -16.98 6.87 12.39
CA GLY A 59 -15.76 6.19 12.81
C GLY A 59 -15.68 4.74 12.33
N ILE A 60 -16.81 4.02 12.32
CA ILE A 60 -16.86 2.66 11.74
C ILE A 60 -16.63 2.71 10.23
N ALA A 61 -17.28 3.64 9.53
CA ALA A 61 -17.10 3.84 8.10
C ALA A 61 -15.63 4.18 7.76
N GLY A 62 -14.99 5.07 8.52
CA GLY A 62 -13.58 5.42 8.33
C GLY A 62 -12.62 4.24 8.50
N LYS A 63 -12.89 3.33 9.44
CA LYS A 63 -12.10 2.10 9.59
C LYS A 63 -12.22 1.20 8.36
N LEU A 64 -13.43 0.98 7.87
CA LEU A 64 -13.66 0.13 6.70
C LEU A 64 -13.07 0.76 5.42
N ASP A 65 -13.16 2.08 5.29
CA ASP A 65 -12.51 2.82 4.19
C ASP A 65 -10.99 2.64 4.21
N ALA A 66 -10.36 2.72 5.40
CA ALA A 66 -8.93 2.47 5.56
C ALA A 66 -8.54 1.04 5.16
N VAL A 67 -9.33 0.03 5.56
CA VAL A 67 -9.10 -1.37 5.15
C VAL A 67 -9.20 -1.55 3.64
N LEU A 68 -10.14 -0.87 2.97
CA LEU A 68 -10.27 -0.95 1.52
C LEU A 68 -9.08 -0.30 0.81
N ARG A 69 -8.62 0.86 1.27
CA ARG A 69 -7.48 1.57 0.65
C ARG A 69 -6.18 0.79 0.74
N GLU A 70 -5.93 0.13 1.88
CA GLU A 70 -4.68 -0.61 2.10
C GLU A 70 -4.77 -2.07 1.64
N GLY A 71 -5.94 -2.69 1.70
CA GLY A 71 -6.12 -4.12 1.47
C GLY A 71 -6.57 -4.50 0.06
N GLU A 72 -7.26 -3.61 -0.67
CA GLU A 72 -7.75 -3.93 -2.00
C GLU A 72 -6.57 -3.99 -2.99
N ALA A 73 -6.30 -5.18 -3.53
CA ALA A 73 -5.14 -5.42 -4.40
C ALA A 73 -5.11 -4.52 -5.65
N TRP A 74 -6.26 -4.02 -6.07
CA TRP A 74 -6.43 -3.03 -7.13
C TRP A 74 -7.77 -2.30 -6.96
N GLU A 75 -7.88 -1.08 -7.47
CA GLU A 75 -9.15 -0.35 -7.49
C GLU A 75 -10.25 -1.20 -8.15
N GLU A 76 -11.37 -1.34 -7.44
CA GLU A 76 -12.54 -2.08 -7.90
C GLU A 76 -12.39 -3.60 -7.99
N CYS A 77 -11.57 -4.20 -7.13
CA CYS A 77 -11.49 -5.64 -7.01
C CYS A 77 -12.87 -6.27 -6.77
N SER A 78 -13.30 -7.11 -7.70
CA SER A 78 -14.57 -7.82 -7.65
C SER A 78 -14.47 -9.16 -6.92
N GLU A 79 -13.26 -9.53 -6.50
CA GLU A 79 -13.02 -10.74 -5.72
C GLU A 79 -13.54 -10.58 -4.29
N PHE A 80 -14.03 -11.70 -3.74
CA PHE A 80 -14.42 -11.75 -2.34
C PHE A 80 -13.22 -11.40 -1.44
N PRO A 81 -13.38 -10.58 -0.38
CA PRO A 81 -14.64 -10.03 0.17
C PRO A 81 -14.94 -8.57 -0.25
N TRP A 82 -14.22 -8.00 -1.21
CA TRP A 82 -14.21 -6.55 -1.45
C TRP A 82 -15.57 -5.96 -1.86
N PRO A 83 -16.38 -6.60 -2.73
CA PRO A 83 -17.72 -6.11 -3.03
C PRO A 83 -18.63 -6.03 -1.80
N GLN A 84 -18.53 -7.01 -0.88
CA GLN A 84 -19.37 -7.07 0.31
C GLN A 84 -18.97 -5.98 1.32
N ILE A 85 -17.66 -5.74 1.49
CA ILE A 85 -17.16 -4.67 2.36
C ILE A 85 -17.58 -3.30 1.81
N ARG A 86 -17.43 -3.05 0.49
CA ARG A 86 -17.90 -1.82 -0.15
C ARG A 86 -19.41 -1.61 -0.02
N SER A 87 -20.21 -2.67 -0.20
CA SER A 87 -21.66 -2.62 0.03
C SER A 87 -21.99 -2.20 1.47
N ALA A 88 -21.36 -2.82 2.46
CA ALA A 88 -21.59 -2.51 3.88
C ALA A 88 -21.15 -1.08 4.24
N LEU A 89 -20.02 -0.62 3.70
CA LEU A 89 -19.54 0.75 3.89
C LEU A 89 -20.55 1.78 3.34
N ASN A 90 -21.06 1.56 2.12
CA ASN A 90 -22.05 2.44 1.52
C ASN A 90 -23.33 2.55 2.36
N ASP A 91 -23.80 1.43 2.90
CA ASP A 91 -24.95 1.42 3.81
C ASP A 91 -24.68 2.19 5.11
N LEU A 92 -23.49 2.00 5.71
CA LEU A 92 -23.09 2.73 6.92
C LEU A 92 -23.03 4.23 6.70
N VAL A 93 -22.44 4.68 5.59
CA VAL A 93 -22.37 6.11 5.24
C VAL A 93 -23.77 6.69 5.04
N ARG A 94 -24.63 5.98 4.30
CA ARG A 94 -26.03 6.40 4.08
C ARG A 94 -26.80 6.53 5.40
N ILE A 95 -26.67 5.57 6.31
CA ILE A 95 -27.33 5.63 7.63
C ILE A 95 -26.76 6.77 8.47
N ALA A 96 -25.44 6.94 8.50
CA ALA A 96 -24.79 8.01 9.25
C ALA A 96 -25.29 9.40 8.81
N GLN A 97 -25.43 9.62 7.50
CA GLN A 97 -25.96 10.87 6.94
C GLN A 97 -27.41 11.13 7.32
N GLN A 98 -28.24 10.09 7.42
CA GLN A 98 -29.65 10.20 7.83
C GLN A 98 -29.83 10.51 9.32
N MET A 99 -28.79 10.27 10.14
CA MET A 99 -28.80 10.53 11.58
C MET A 99 -28.29 11.92 11.97
N ILE A 100 -27.75 12.68 11.00
CA ILE A 100 -27.36 14.08 11.21
C ILE A 100 -28.62 14.95 10.99
N PRO A 101 -29.10 15.68 12.02
CA PRO A 101 -30.31 16.50 11.93
C PRO A 101 -30.16 17.73 11.02
#